data_AF-A0AAV0HMJ6-F1
#
_entry.id   AF-A0AAV0HMJ6-F1
#
_cell.length_a   1.000
_cell.length_b   1.000
_cell.length_c   1.000
_cell.angle_alpha   90.00
_cell.angle_beta   90.00
_cell.angle_gamma   90.00
#
_symmetry.space_group_name_H-M   'P 1'
#
loop_
_entity.id
_entity.type
_entity.pdbx_description
1 polymer ?
#
loop_
_entity_poly.entity_id
_entity_poly.type
_entity_poly.pdbx_seq_one_letter_code
_entity_poly.pdbx_strand_id
1 'polypeptide(L)'
;MAEETVTGSTDLSLKRPREEEENGASATAATGEAMETENDNGTPGISSVIPGWFSEISPMWPGEAHSLKVEKILFQGKSDYQDVMVFQSATYGKVLVLDGVIQLTERDECAYQEMITHLPLSSIPNPKKVLVIGGGDGGVLREVGRHSSVEQIDICEIDKMVVDVSKQFFPEVAIGYEDPRVTLHIGDGKRTSS
;
A
#
# COMPACT_ATOMS: atom_id res chain seq x y z
N MET A 1 29.77 32.32 -35.03
CA MET A 1 29.56 32.24 -36.49
C MET A 1 29.07 30.82 -36.76
N ALA A 2 27.82 30.53 -37.11
CA ALA A 2 26.76 31.34 -37.70
C ALA A 2 25.37 30.97 -37.12
N GLU A 3 24.49 31.97 -37.16
CA GLU A 3 23.02 31.96 -37.25
C GLU A 3 22.52 31.04 -38.43
N GLU A 4 21.27 30.61 -38.62
CA GLU A 4 19.94 31.15 -38.29
C GLU A 4 18.81 30.13 -38.66
N THR A 5 17.70 30.19 -37.90
CA THR A 5 16.24 30.16 -38.26
C THR A 5 15.49 29.12 -39.15
N VAL A 6 14.33 28.71 -38.57
CA VAL A 6 12.92 28.73 -39.12
C VAL A 6 12.47 27.60 -40.06
N THR A 7 11.50 26.78 -39.65
CA THR A 7 10.04 26.82 -39.97
C THR A 7 9.43 25.55 -39.33
N GLY A 8 8.17 25.39 -38.90
CA GLY A 8 6.92 26.12 -39.07
C GLY A 8 5.78 25.07 -39.04
N SER A 9 4.88 25.19 -38.07
CA SER A 9 3.44 24.85 -38.09
C SER A 9 2.95 23.53 -38.73
N THR A 10 2.28 22.70 -37.94
CA THR A 10 0.84 22.38 -38.15
C THR A 10 0.15 21.96 -36.84
N ASP A 11 -0.90 22.71 -36.52
CA ASP A 11 -2.00 22.41 -35.61
C ASP A 11 -2.82 21.21 -36.14
N LEU A 12 -3.41 20.41 -35.24
CA LEU A 12 -4.64 19.64 -35.45
C LEU A 12 -5.09 19.03 -34.12
N SER A 13 -5.81 19.83 -33.33
CA SER A 13 -6.80 19.31 -32.38
C SER A 13 -7.95 18.62 -33.15
N LEU A 14 -8.52 17.50 -32.63
CA LEU A 14 -9.97 17.21 -32.67
C LEU A 14 -10.36 15.89 -31.97
N LYS A 15 -11.04 16.06 -30.83
CA LYS A 15 -12.22 15.34 -30.28
C LYS A 15 -12.20 13.82 -29.98
N ARG A 16 -12.39 13.55 -28.67
CA ARG A 16 -13.02 12.35 -28.09
C ARG A 16 -14.52 12.29 -28.45
N PRO A 17 -15.12 11.09 -28.55
CA PRO A 17 -16.54 10.90 -28.32
C PRO A 17 -16.84 10.58 -26.85
N ARG A 18 -17.85 11.25 -26.30
CA ARG A 18 -18.64 10.86 -25.13
C ARG A 18 -19.73 9.89 -25.62
N GLU A 19 -20.05 8.88 -24.81
CA GLU A 19 -21.39 8.28 -24.79
C GLU A 19 -21.88 8.31 -23.33
N GLU A 20 -22.97 9.06 -23.13
CA GLU A 20 -23.89 8.97 -22.00
C GLU A 20 -25.21 8.44 -22.58
N GLU A 21 -25.85 7.49 -21.88
CA GLU A 21 -27.30 7.39 -21.62
C GLU A 21 -27.48 6.11 -20.75
N GLU A 22 -27.68 6.22 -19.45
CA GLU A 22 -28.92 6.52 -18.70
C GLU A 22 -30.00 5.42 -18.80
N ASN A 23 -30.28 4.80 -17.64
CA ASN A 23 -31.55 4.21 -17.15
C ASN A 23 -31.15 3.33 -15.93
N GLY A 24 -31.48 3.62 -14.67
CA GLY A 24 -32.73 4.17 -14.14
C GLY A 24 -33.63 3.02 -13.68
N ALA A 25 -33.49 2.55 -12.43
CA ALA A 25 -34.59 2.10 -11.56
C ALA A 25 -34.14 1.39 -10.26
N SER A 26 -34.61 1.97 -9.15
CA SER A 26 -35.25 1.31 -8.00
C SER A 26 -34.47 0.34 -7.12
N ALA A 27 -34.22 0.81 -5.89
CA ALA A 27 -34.03 -0.02 -4.71
C ALA A 27 -35.29 -0.84 -4.40
N THR A 28 -35.11 -2.13 -4.12
CA THR A 28 -36.08 -2.94 -3.36
C THR A 28 -35.32 -3.90 -2.46
N ALA A 29 -35.53 -3.76 -1.16
CA ALA A 29 -35.23 -4.75 -0.14
C ALA A 29 -36.27 -5.88 -0.21
N ALA A 30 -35.82 -7.14 -0.14
CA ALA A 30 -36.64 -8.32 0.12
C ALA A 30 -35.67 -9.45 0.51
N THR A 31 -35.58 -9.79 1.80
CA THR A 31 -36.25 -10.93 2.46
C THR A 31 -35.73 -12.28 1.96
N GLY A 32 -35.11 -13.01 2.88
CA GLY A 32 -34.68 -14.38 2.63
C GLY A 32 -35.87 -15.32 2.43
N GLU A 33 -35.67 -16.31 1.59
CA GLU A 33 -36.38 -17.59 1.60
C GLU A 33 -35.45 -18.63 0.98
N ALA A 34 -35.39 -19.79 1.63
CA ALA A 34 -34.59 -20.95 1.23
C ALA A 34 -35.48 -21.95 0.49
N MET A 35 -35.04 -22.40 -0.69
CA MET A 35 -35.39 -23.66 -1.38
C MET A 35 -34.69 -23.57 -2.75
N GLU A 36 -34.18 -24.60 -3.42
CA GLU A 36 -34.24 -26.04 -3.32
C GLU A 36 -33.08 -26.57 -4.19
N THR A 37 -32.51 -27.73 -3.84
CA THR A 37 -31.37 -28.33 -4.56
C THR A 37 -31.82 -29.01 -5.85
N GLU A 38 -31.34 -28.54 -7.00
CA GLU A 38 -31.33 -29.31 -8.25
C GLU A 38 -29.94 -29.88 -8.53
N ASN A 39 -29.91 -31.19 -8.78
CA ASN A 39 -28.73 -31.95 -9.18
C ASN A 39 -28.39 -31.64 -10.64
N ASP A 40 -27.30 -30.92 -10.89
CA ASP A 40 -26.63 -30.91 -12.19
C ASP A 40 -25.39 -31.81 -12.15
N ASN A 41 -25.37 -32.78 -13.04
CA ASN A 41 -24.30 -33.77 -13.20
C ASN A 41 -23.47 -33.36 -14.41
N GLY A 42 -22.64 -32.33 -14.23
CA GLY A 42 -21.69 -31.81 -15.20
C GLY A 42 -20.43 -31.36 -14.45
N THR A 43 -19.26 -31.79 -14.92
CA THR A 43 -17.92 -31.57 -14.34
C THR A 43 -17.79 -30.24 -13.60
N PRO A 44 -17.40 -30.20 -12.30
CA PRO A 44 -17.35 -28.94 -11.57
C PRO A 44 -16.14 -28.15 -12.08
N GLY A 45 -16.39 -27.21 -12.98
CA GLY A 45 -15.53 -26.03 -13.07
C GLY A 45 -15.63 -25.34 -11.71
N ILE A 46 -14.63 -25.54 -10.85
CA ILE A 46 -14.60 -24.96 -9.50
C ILE A 46 -14.42 -23.44 -9.65
N SER A 47 -15.53 -22.74 -9.90
CA SER A 47 -15.66 -21.30 -9.75
C SER A 47 -16.36 -21.04 -8.41
N SER A 48 -15.77 -21.53 -7.33
CA SER A 48 -16.17 -21.16 -5.98
C SER A 48 -15.04 -20.35 -5.36
N VAL A 49 -15.36 -19.12 -4.96
CA VAL A 49 -14.47 -18.31 -4.12
C VAL A 49 -14.27 -19.08 -2.81
N ILE A 50 -13.04 -19.49 -2.51
CA ILE A 50 -12.75 -20.26 -1.31
C ILE A 50 -12.80 -19.32 -0.10
N PRO A 51 -13.67 -19.57 0.90
CA PRO A 51 -13.79 -18.68 2.05
C PRO A 51 -12.49 -18.52 2.84
N GLY A 52 -12.28 -17.33 3.41
CA GLY A 52 -11.16 -17.00 4.29
C GLY A 52 -9.82 -16.82 3.59
N TRP A 53 -9.82 -16.42 2.33
CA TRP A 53 -8.65 -15.93 1.61
C TRP A 53 -8.81 -14.44 1.35
N PHE A 54 -7.73 -13.69 1.56
CA PHE A 54 -7.60 -12.32 1.08
C PHE A 54 -6.89 -12.39 -0.28
N SER A 55 -7.44 -11.72 -1.29
CA SER A 55 -6.86 -11.65 -2.63
C SER A 55 -6.59 -10.20 -2.97
N GLU A 56 -5.32 -9.87 -3.17
CA GLU A 56 -4.88 -8.57 -3.65
C GLU A 56 -5.14 -8.46 -5.15
N ILE A 57 -6.09 -7.59 -5.51
CA ILE A 57 -6.51 -7.35 -6.89
C ILE A 57 -6.47 -5.84 -7.10
N SER A 58 -5.74 -5.38 -8.12
CA SER A 58 -5.63 -3.96 -8.45
C SER A 58 -5.71 -3.72 -9.95
N PRO A 59 -6.29 -2.59 -10.39
CA PRO A 59 -6.23 -2.17 -11.80
C PRO A 59 -4.79 -1.96 -12.31
N MET A 60 -3.79 -1.84 -11.42
CA MET A 60 -2.38 -1.71 -11.80
C MET A 60 -1.76 -3.03 -12.30
N TRP A 61 -2.36 -4.19 -11.98
CA TRP A 61 -1.93 -5.52 -12.44
C TRP A 61 -3.15 -6.35 -12.92
N PRO A 62 -3.70 -6.04 -14.10
CA PRO A 62 -4.91 -6.71 -14.58
C PRO A 62 -4.65 -8.18 -14.94
N GLY A 63 -5.51 -9.08 -14.44
CA GLY A 63 -5.49 -10.50 -14.78
C GLY A 63 -4.65 -11.38 -13.85
N GLU A 64 -4.05 -10.79 -12.81
CA GLU A 64 -3.28 -11.49 -11.78
C GLU A 64 -3.72 -11.07 -10.37
N ALA A 65 -3.50 -11.95 -9.39
CA ALA A 65 -3.80 -11.67 -7.99
C ALA A 65 -2.91 -12.53 -7.08
N HIS A 66 -2.44 -11.94 -5.99
CA HIS A 66 -1.79 -12.68 -4.91
C HIS A 66 -2.78 -12.92 -3.79
N SER A 67 -2.89 -14.17 -3.34
CA SER A 67 -3.85 -14.55 -2.30
C SER A 67 -3.17 -15.12 -1.07
N LEU A 68 -3.54 -14.59 0.11
CA LEU A 68 -3.07 -15.06 1.40
C LEU A 68 -4.23 -15.62 2.22
N LYS A 69 -4.02 -16.79 2.81
CA LYS A 69 -5.02 -17.39 3.72
C LYS A 69 -5.08 -16.57 5.00
N VAL A 70 -6.28 -16.08 5.34
CA VAL A 70 -6.53 -15.28 6.53
C VAL A 70 -6.87 -16.21 7.69
N GLU A 71 -6.16 -16.09 8.80
CA GLU A 71 -6.52 -16.73 10.07
C GLU A 71 -7.47 -15.85 10.88
N LYS A 72 -7.15 -14.56 11.00
CA LYS A 72 -7.91 -13.62 11.81
C LYS A 72 -7.70 -12.17 11.36
N ILE A 73 -8.78 -11.42 11.22
CA ILE A 73 -8.70 -9.96 11.06
C ILE A 73 -8.41 -9.34 12.43
N LEU A 74 -7.35 -8.55 12.52
CA LEU A 74 -6.88 -7.91 13.75
C LEU A 74 -7.39 -6.47 13.86
N PHE A 75 -7.45 -5.77 12.73
CA PHE A 75 -7.96 -4.41 12.62
C PHE A 75 -8.51 -4.16 11.22
N GLN A 76 -9.58 -3.37 11.14
CA GLN A 76 -10.07 -2.82 9.88
C GLN A 76 -10.68 -1.45 10.17
N GLY A 77 -10.31 -0.44 9.39
CA GLY A 77 -10.78 0.92 9.54
C GLY A 77 -10.60 1.71 8.26
N LYS A 78 -11.16 2.91 8.22
CA LYS A 78 -10.99 3.88 7.14
C LYS A 78 -10.49 5.18 7.76
N SER A 79 -9.34 5.66 7.31
CA SER A 79 -8.83 6.99 7.68
C SER A 79 -9.37 8.05 6.72
N ASP A 80 -8.93 9.30 6.90
CA ASP A 80 -9.22 10.38 5.94
C ASP A 80 -8.51 10.16 4.59
N TYR A 81 -7.56 9.23 4.52
CA TYR A 81 -6.71 8.99 3.36
C TYR A 81 -6.99 7.67 2.64
N GLN A 82 -7.23 6.59 3.40
CA GLN A 82 -7.29 5.23 2.83
C GLN A 82 -8.02 4.24 3.75
N ASP A 83 -8.39 3.09 3.18
CA ASP A 83 -8.85 1.92 3.94
C ASP A 83 -7.63 1.18 4.51
N VAL A 84 -7.63 0.95 5.83
CA VAL A 84 -6.52 0.32 6.57
C VAL A 84 -6.99 -1.02 7.14
N MET A 85 -6.25 -2.10 6.86
CA MET A 85 -6.54 -3.42 7.40
C MET A 85 -5.28 -4.12 7.88
N VAL A 86 -5.40 -4.79 9.03
CA VAL A 86 -4.38 -5.69 9.55
C VAL A 86 -5.02 -7.05 9.77
N PHE A 87 -4.38 -8.10 9.28
CA PHE A 87 -4.80 -9.47 9.57
C PHE A 87 -3.61 -10.39 9.86
N GLN A 88 -3.87 -11.42 10.64
CA GLN A 88 -2.99 -12.57 10.81
C GLN A 88 -3.20 -13.51 9.63
N SER A 89 -2.15 -13.74 8.85
CA SER A 89 -2.13 -14.76 7.79
C SER A 89 -1.67 -16.11 8.33
N ALA A 90 -2.00 -17.18 7.61
CA ALA A 90 -1.63 -18.53 8.01
C ALA A 90 -0.14 -18.84 7.90
N THR A 91 0.58 -18.16 6.99
CA THR A 91 1.96 -18.54 6.65
C THR A 91 2.92 -17.36 6.48
N TYR A 92 2.45 -16.12 6.52
CA TYR A 92 3.24 -14.90 6.32
C TYR A 92 3.28 -13.99 7.56
N GLY A 93 2.74 -14.45 8.70
CA GLY A 93 2.62 -13.63 9.90
C GLY A 93 1.52 -12.58 9.77
N LYS A 94 1.68 -11.44 10.45
CA LYS A 94 0.78 -10.30 10.29
C LYS A 94 1.01 -9.58 8.97
N VAL A 95 -0.06 -9.06 8.40
CA VAL A 95 -0.08 -8.39 7.10
C VAL A 95 -0.77 -7.04 7.25
N LEU A 96 -0.14 -5.99 6.72
CA LEU A 96 -0.73 -4.65 6.60
C LEU A 96 -1.22 -4.47 5.16
N VAL A 97 -2.46 -4.00 5.02
CA VAL A 97 -3.10 -3.72 3.74
C VAL A 97 -3.64 -2.29 3.77
N LEU A 98 -3.36 -1.54 2.70
CA LEU A 98 -3.88 -0.19 2.47
C LEU A 98 -4.60 -0.16 1.12
N ASP A 99 -5.86 0.29 1.09
CA ASP A 99 -6.71 0.34 -0.12
C ASP A 99 -6.74 -0.99 -0.91
N GLY A 100 -6.69 -2.12 -0.20
CA GLY A 100 -6.70 -3.46 -0.80
C GLY A 100 -5.34 -3.94 -1.34
N VAL A 101 -4.27 -3.16 -1.18
CA VAL A 101 -2.90 -3.48 -1.58
C VAL A 101 -2.06 -3.85 -0.36
N ILE A 102 -1.37 -4.99 -0.42
CA ILE A 102 -0.46 -5.46 0.62
C ILE A 102 0.74 -4.52 0.68
N GLN A 103 0.97 -3.92 1.84
CA GLN A 103 2.12 -3.04 2.07
C GLN A 103 3.31 -3.79 2.64
N LEU A 104 3.06 -4.72 3.56
CA LEU A 104 4.09 -5.57 4.13
C LEU A 104 3.50 -6.87 4.69
N THR A 105 4.37 -7.87 4.81
CA THR A 105 4.16 -9.03 5.66
C THR A 105 5.36 -9.21 6.59
N GLU A 106 5.14 -9.70 7.82
CA GLU A 106 6.25 -9.95 8.75
C GLU A 106 7.28 -10.95 8.20
N ARG A 107 6.88 -11.83 7.27
CA ARG A 107 7.76 -12.88 6.73
C ARG A 107 8.77 -12.37 5.70
N ASP A 108 8.43 -11.35 4.92
CA ASP A 108 9.24 -10.89 3.79
C ASP A 108 9.54 -9.38 3.77
N GLU A 109 9.09 -8.63 4.78
CA GLU A 109 9.38 -7.19 4.90
C GLU A 109 10.87 -6.84 4.80
N CYS A 110 11.74 -7.73 5.28
CA CYS A 110 13.19 -7.52 5.30
C CYS A 110 13.74 -7.28 3.89
N ALA A 111 13.25 -8.01 2.89
CA ALA A 111 13.73 -7.89 1.53
C ALA A 111 13.47 -6.48 0.96
N TYR A 112 12.30 -5.90 1.24
CA TYR A 112 11.98 -4.54 0.82
C TYR A 112 12.72 -3.50 1.67
N GLN A 113 12.58 -3.57 2.99
CA GLN A 113 13.09 -2.57 3.93
C GLN A 113 14.62 -2.47 3.91
N GLU A 114 15.33 -3.60 3.86
CA GLU A 114 16.80 -3.62 3.77
C GLU A 114 17.24 -3.03 2.43
N MET A 115 16.60 -3.39 1.32
CA MET A 115 17.03 -2.95 0.00
C MET A 115 16.79 -1.46 -0.22
N ILE A 116 15.60 -0.95 0.12
CA ILE A 116 15.30 0.48 -0.05
C ILE A 116 16.17 1.36 0.85
N THR A 117 16.65 0.82 1.96
CA THR A 117 17.49 1.55 2.94
C THR A 117 18.98 1.44 2.63
N HIS A 118 19.51 0.22 2.51
CA HIS A 118 20.94 -0.01 2.44
C HIS A 118 21.52 0.27 1.07
N LEU A 119 20.77 0.13 -0.02
CA LEU A 119 21.25 0.51 -1.35
C LEU A 119 21.70 1.98 -1.40
N PRO A 120 20.88 2.98 -1.03
CA PRO A 120 21.32 4.37 -1.05
C PRO A 120 22.35 4.68 0.05
N LEU A 121 22.13 4.23 1.29
CA LEU A 121 22.98 4.63 2.42
C LEU A 121 24.38 4.00 2.37
N SER A 122 24.53 2.83 1.74
CA SER A 122 25.84 2.20 1.55
C SER A 122 26.60 2.74 0.33
N SER A 123 25.93 3.57 -0.50
CA SER A 123 26.52 4.16 -1.71
C SER A 123 27.12 5.54 -1.49
N ILE A 124 26.99 6.09 -0.27
CA ILE A 124 27.56 7.40 0.11
C ILE A 124 28.36 7.28 1.41
N PRO A 125 29.48 8.01 1.55
CA PRO A 125 30.26 7.97 2.78
C PRO A 125 29.55 8.74 3.90
N ASN A 126 29.39 8.09 5.06
CA ASN A 126 28.93 8.70 6.32
C ASN A 126 27.63 9.53 6.20
N PRO A 127 26.50 8.94 5.76
CA PRO A 127 25.21 9.64 5.75
C PRO A 127 24.89 10.20 7.14
N LYS A 128 24.53 11.49 7.22
CA LYS A 128 24.26 12.18 8.50
C LYS A 128 22.79 12.47 8.74
N LYS A 129 22.10 12.97 7.71
CA LYS A 129 20.68 13.34 7.77
C LYS A 129 19.93 12.54 6.72
N VAL A 130 18.86 11.88 7.13
CA VAL A 130 18.05 11.02 6.27
C VAL A 130 16.60 11.46 6.38
N LEU A 131 15.95 11.64 5.23
CA LEU A 131 14.52 11.89 5.14
C LEU A 131 13.85 10.64 4.58
N VAL A 132 12.86 10.12 5.30
CA VAL A 132 11.97 9.03 4.87
C VAL A 132 10.59 9.64 4.60
N ILE A 133 10.05 9.41 3.41
CA ILE A 133 8.69 9.85 3.04
C ILE A 133 7.83 8.59 2.93
N GLY A 134 6.75 8.52 3.70
CA GLY A 134 6.01 7.28 3.95
C GLY A 134 6.76 6.37 4.93
N GLY A 135 6.52 5.06 4.85
CA GLY A 135 7.13 4.09 5.75
C GLY A 135 6.46 4.03 7.12
N GLY A 136 5.14 4.26 7.15
CA GLY A 136 4.31 4.28 8.36
C GLY A 136 4.48 3.07 9.29
N ASP A 137 4.96 1.93 8.80
CA ASP A 137 5.26 0.73 9.61
C ASP A 137 6.49 0.86 10.53
N GLY A 138 7.44 1.72 10.18
CA GLY A 138 8.65 1.99 10.95
C GLY A 138 9.84 1.06 10.65
N GLY A 139 9.70 0.05 9.79
CA GLY A 139 10.78 -0.89 9.50
C GLY A 139 11.91 -0.25 8.70
N VAL A 140 11.62 0.68 7.79
CA VAL A 140 12.66 1.50 7.14
C VAL A 140 13.45 2.31 8.17
N LEU A 141 12.81 2.87 9.21
CA LEU A 141 13.50 3.61 10.28
C LEU A 141 14.44 2.70 11.07
N ARG A 142 13.99 1.47 11.38
CA ARG A 142 14.81 0.45 12.03
C ARG A 142 16.09 0.18 11.24
N GLU A 143 15.98 0.04 9.92
CA GLU A 143 17.13 -0.23 9.05
C GLU A 143 18.05 0.99 8.91
N VAL A 144 17.50 2.21 8.82
CA VAL A 144 18.30 3.44 8.80
C VAL A 144 19.09 3.58 10.11
N GLY A 145 18.46 3.23 11.23
CA GLY A 145 19.06 3.26 12.56
C GLY A 145 20.32 2.40 12.70
N ARG A 146 20.54 1.39 11.84
CA ARG A 146 21.77 0.58 11.83
C ARG A 146 23.01 1.34 11.39
N HIS A 147 22.85 2.47 10.68
CA HIS A 147 23.97 3.29 10.23
C HIS A 147 24.40 4.23 11.36
N SER A 148 25.53 3.90 12.01
CA SER A 148 26.07 4.67 13.14
C SER A 148 26.50 6.10 12.78
N SER A 149 26.70 6.39 11.50
CA SER A 149 27.03 7.73 11.02
C SER A 149 25.80 8.65 11.02
N VAL A 150 24.58 8.12 10.95
CA VAL A 150 23.34 8.88 10.90
C VAL A 150 23.09 9.55 12.25
N GLU A 151 22.80 10.85 12.20
CA GLU A 151 22.60 11.74 13.35
C GLU A 151 21.14 12.20 13.46
N GLN A 152 20.41 12.28 12.34
CA GLN A 152 19.01 12.73 12.27
C GLN A 152 18.24 11.92 11.23
N ILE A 153 17.05 11.44 11.61
CA ILE A 153 16.11 10.72 10.75
C ILE A 153 14.77 11.46 10.82
N ASP A 154 14.42 12.19 9.77
CA ASP A 154 13.08 12.75 9.64
C ASP A 154 12.19 11.76 8.89
N ILE A 155 11.02 11.45 9.44
CA ILE A 155 9.99 10.70 8.72
C ILE A 155 8.74 11.56 8.56
N CYS A 156 8.22 11.60 7.34
CA CYS A 156 6.95 12.25 7.05
C CYS A 156 5.93 11.20 6.60
N GLU A 157 4.90 10.98 7.42
CA GLU A 157 3.78 10.08 7.13
C GLU A 157 2.50 10.91 7.13
N ILE A 158 1.70 10.77 6.07
CA ILE A 158 0.48 11.57 5.92
C ILE A 158 -0.64 11.03 6.80
N ASP A 159 -0.68 9.71 6.99
CA ASP A 159 -1.75 9.03 7.67
C ASP A 159 -1.35 8.54 9.08
N LYS A 160 -1.79 9.28 10.09
CA LYS A 160 -1.56 8.93 11.49
C LYS A 160 -2.12 7.53 11.85
N MET A 161 -3.22 7.10 11.22
CA MET A 161 -3.81 5.80 11.51
C MET A 161 -2.84 4.67 11.18
N VAL A 162 -2.08 4.80 10.09
CA VAL A 162 -1.08 3.80 9.68
C VAL A 162 0.02 3.69 10.75
N VAL A 163 0.52 4.82 11.28
CA VAL A 163 1.53 4.82 12.35
C VAL A 163 0.99 4.16 13.62
N ASP A 164 -0.21 4.53 14.05
CA ASP A 164 -0.80 4.03 15.30
C ASP A 164 -1.07 2.52 15.22
N VAL A 165 -1.67 2.07 14.11
CA VAL A 165 -1.94 0.66 13.82
C VAL A 165 -0.63 -0.11 13.73
N SER A 166 0.40 0.46 13.13
CA SER A 166 1.71 -0.18 13.03
C SER A 166 2.38 -0.37 14.38
N LYS A 167 2.39 0.67 15.22
CA LYS A 167 2.88 0.58 16.62
C LYS A 167 2.12 -0.46 17.43
N GLN A 168 0.81 -0.59 17.21
CA GLN A 168 -0.02 -1.53 17.96
C GLN A 168 0.19 -2.99 17.53
N PHE A 169 0.22 -3.27 16.22
CA PHE A 169 0.19 -4.64 15.72
C PHE A 169 1.56 -5.17 15.27
N PHE A 170 2.51 -4.29 14.94
CA PHE A 170 3.84 -4.63 14.46
C PHE A 170 4.95 -4.03 15.35
N PRO A 171 4.98 -4.33 16.67
CA PRO A 171 5.91 -3.67 17.60
C PRO A 171 7.40 -3.88 17.24
N GLU A 172 7.76 -5.05 16.68
CA GLU A 172 9.14 -5.37 16.26
C GLU A 172 9.57 -4.59 15.00
N VAL A 173 8.61 -4.12 14.20
CA VAL A 173 8.83 -3.30 13.01
C VAL A 173 8.83 -1.82 13.42
N ALA A 174 7.82 -1.43 14.18
CA ALA A 174 7.62 -0.08 14.68
C ALA A 174 8.65 0.36 15.73
N ILE A 175 9.52 -0.54 16.21
CA ILE A 175 10.64 -0.20 17.09
C ILE A 175 11.54 0.89 16.50
N GLY A 176 11.57 1.02 15.16
CA GLY A 176 12.28 2.10 14.47
C GLY A 176 11.85 3.50 14.92
N TYR A 177 10.60 3.69 15.34
CA TYR A 177 10.10 4.97 15.87
C TYR A 177 10.67 5.34 17.25
N GLU A 178 11.27 4.39 17.96
CA GLU A 178 11.82 4.61 19.30
C GLU A 178 13.31 4.99 19.27
N ASP A 179 13.93 5.04 18.08
CA ASP A 179 15.30 5.55 17.93
C ASP A 179 15.33 7.06 18.26
N PRO A 180 16.21 7.52 19.16
CA PRO A 180 16.24 8.91 19.62
C PRO A 180 16.60 9.92 18.51
N ARG A 181 17.08 9.45 17.36
CA ARG A 181 17.40 10.29 16.20
C ARG A 181 16.17 10.54 15.32
N VAL A 182 15.06 9.83 15.56
CA VAL A 182 13.84 9.92 14.75
C VAL A 182 12.98 11.10 15.16
N THR A 183 12.57 11.88 14.17
CA THR A 183 11.53 12.90 14.31
C THR A 183 10.39 12.58 13.36
N LEU A 184 9.22 12.26 13.91
CA LEU A 184 8.00 11.98 13.14
C LEU A 184 7.22 13.26 12.88
N HIS A 185 6.97 13.52 11.59
CA HIS A 185 6.12 14.57 11.08
C HIS A 185 4.85 13.95 10.50
N ILE A 186 3.69 14.27 11.07
CA ILE A 186 2.40 13.86 10.49
C ILE A 186 1.97 14.92 9.47
N GLY A 187 1.98 14.57 8.18
CA GLY A 187 1.61 15.48 7.11
C GLY A 187 2.05 15.05 5.71
N ASP A 188 1.79 15.91 4.73
CA ASP A 188 2.16 15.68 3.34
C ASP A 188 3.67 15.87 3.13
N GLY A 189 4.37 14.80 2.74
CA GLY A 189 5.80 14.80 2.44
C GLY A 189 6.24 15.82 1.39
N LYS A 190 5.34 16.23 0.48
CA LYS A 190 5.64 17.28 -0.50
C LYS A 190 5.86 18.66 0.15
N ARG A 191 5.35 18.87 1.35
CA ARG A 191 5.47 20.14 2.08
C ARG A 191 6.66 20.16 3.04
N THR A 192 7.37 19.05 3.22
CA THR A 192 8.46 18.90 4.20
C THR A 192 9.79 19.51 3.72
N SER A 193 9.79 20.32 2.66
CA SER A 193 10.95 21.11 2.24
C SER A 193 11.01 22.46 2.97
N SER A 194 11.58 22.49 4.17
CA SER A 194 12.01 23.75 4.81
C SER A 194 13.11 23.53 5.83
#